data_AF-A0A344WID5-F1
#
_entry.id   AF-A0A344WID5-F1
#
_cell.length_a   1.000
_cell.length_b   1.000
_cell.length_c   1.000
_cell.angle_alpha   90.00
_cell.angle_beta   90.00
_cell.angle_gamma   90.00
#
_symmetry.space_group_name_H-M   'P 1'
#
loop_
_entity.id
_entity.type
_entity.pdbx_description
1 polymer ?
#
loop_
_entity_poly.entity_id
_entity_poly.type
_entity_poly.pdbx_seq_one_letter_code
_entity_poly.pdbx_strand_id
1 'polypeptide(L)'
;MADDLGRRVKQVTGQAPGAPASAAAAPIDLSRIDPAIWRVLAGGEVHGPYTLGQIQQFAIEGRLHAASRISGGDDQPFLPIRDMPRLAEALAPAFAERARRRAEAANYLITARAPAPAEAALWRDLPACLDTLGKHMQPIPGTFLLRSARSLSEVRATLAEALPKTAQVFVLQTREARLGWVGFEEDMAEAVRPVWNAPLS
;
A
#
# COMPACT_ATOMS: atom_id res chain seq x y z
N MET A 1 77.88 -34.62 41.73
CA MET A 1 76.76 -35.11 42.55
C MET A 1 75.60 -34.16 42.30
N ALA A 2 74.86 -34.28 41.19
CA ALA A 2 73.96 -35.36 40.78
C ALA A 2 72.69 -35.45 41.65
N ASP A 3 71.55 -35.24 40.97
CA ASP A 3 70.20 -35.76 41.24
C ASP A 3 69.39 -35.22 42.44
N ASP A 4 68.06 -35.14 42.43
CA ASP A 4 67.01 -35.10 41.39
C ASP A 4 65.67 -34.88 42.14
N LEU A 5 64.66 -34.36 41.43
CA LEU A 5 63.20 -34.54 41.59
C LEU A 5 62.50 -34.51 42.97
N GLY A 6 61.50 -33.62 43.12
CA GLY A 6 60.62 -33.62 44.30
C GLY A 6 59.30 -32.82 44.23
N ARG A 7 58.65 -32.77 43.06
CA ARG A 7 57.23 -32.47 42.77
C ARG A 7 56.26 -32.36 43.97
N ARG A 8 55.55 -31.21 44.11
CA ARG A 8 54.11 -31.11 44.46
C ARG A 8 53.59 -29.66 44.36
N VAL A 9 53.01 -29.32 43.22
CA VAL A 9 52.14 -28.15 43.05
C VAL A 9 50.75 -28.54 43.54
N LYS A 10 50.25 -27.89 44.59
CA LYS A 10 48.85 -27.98 45.00
C LYS A 10 48.02 -27.14 44.01
N GLN A 11 47.13 -27.81 43.28
CA GLN A 11 46.00 -27.15 42.62
C GLN A 11 45.19 -26.40 43.68
N VAL A 12 45.11 -25.08 43.55
CA VAL A 12 44.04 -24.28 44.13
C VAL A 12 43.19 -23.82 42.95
N THR A 13 42.06 -24.49 42.79
CA THR A 13 41.03 -24.23 41.79
C THR A 13 40.58 -22.78 41.92
N GLY A 14 40.87 -21.97 40.90
CA GLY A 14 40.33 -20.63 40.77
C GLY A 14 38.82 -20.72 40.60
N GLN A 15 38.08 -20.28 41.62
CA GLN A 15 36.65 -20.06 41.55
C GLN A 15 36.42 -18.70 40.89
N ALA A 16 35.97 -18.71 39.64
CA ALA A 16 35.55 -17.51 38.92
C ALA A 16 34.28 -16.92 39.57
N PRO A 17 34.14 -15.58 39.63
CA PRO A 17 32.95 -14.94 40.16
C PRO A 17 31.74 -15.22 39.24
N GLY A 18 30.59 -15.50 39.86
CA GLY A 18 29.35 -15.84 39.17
C GLY A 18 28.95 -14.77 38.15
N ALA A 19 28.67 -15.23 36.93
CA ALA A 19 28.02 -14.43 35.92
C ALA A 19 26.66 -13.94 36.44
N PRO A 20 26.26 -12.67 36.20
CA PRO A 20 24.91 -12.25 36.50
C PRO A 20 23.96 -13.09 35.64
N ALA A 21 23.00 -13.75 36.28
CA ALA A 21 21.89 -14.37 35.59
C ALA A 21 21.21 -13.29 34.75
N SER A 22 21.31 -13.43 33.42
CA SER A 22 20.59 -12.59 32.47
C SER A 22 19.10 -12.66 32.83
N ALA A 23 18.56 -11.55 33.34
CA ALA A 23 17.14 -11.43 33.56
C ALA A 23 16.46 -11.57 32.19
N ALA A 24 15.80 -12.70 31.97
CA ALA A 24 15.00 -12.93 30.78
C ALA A 24 14.03 -11.75 30.61
N ALA A 25 14.18 -11.00 29.52
CA ALA A 25 13.24 -9.94 29.18
C ALA A 25 11.83 -10.54 29.12
N ALA A 26 10.94 -10.04 29.98
CA ALA A 26 9.56 -10.47 29.97
C ALA A 26 8.99 -10.30 28.54
N PRO A 27 8.18 -11.27 28.05
CA PRO A 27 7.62 -11.18 26.72
C PRO A 27 6.85 -9.86 26.56
N ILE A 28 7.16 -9.12 25.49
CA ILE A 28 6.51 -7.86 25.16
C ILE A 28 5.03 -8.16 24.88
N ASP A 29 4.14 -7.63 25.71
CA ASP A 29 2.70 -7.70 25.49
C ASP A 29 2.29 -6.70 24.40
N LEU A 30 2.20 -7.19 23.16
CA LEU A 30 1.85 -6.40 21.98
C LEU A 30 0.47 -5.73 22.09
N SER A 31 -0.44 -6.30 22.89
CA SER A 31 -1.78 -5.73 23.10
C SER A 31 -1.76 -4.42 23.91
N ARG A 32 -0.69 -4.18 24.69
CA ARG A 32 -0.49 -2.91 25.42
C ARG A 32 0.15 -1.83 24.56
N ILE A 33 0.86 -2.21 23.51
CA ILE A 33 1.58 -1.29 22.63
C ILE A 33 0.64 -0.70 21.58
N ASP A 34 -0.22 -1.54 21.00
CA ASP A 34 -1.18 -1.12 19.98
C ASP A 34 -2.54 -1.81 20.19
N PRO A 35 -3.33 -1.37 21.20
CA PRO A 35 -4.61 -1.99 21.52
C PRO A 35 -5.63 -1.76 20.40
N ALA A 36 -6.41 -2.80 20.10
CA ALA A 36 -7.52 -2.71 19.15
C ALA A 36 -8.70 -1.96 19.79
N ILE A 37 -8.75 -0.64 19.61
CA ILE A 37 -9.79 0.24 20.18
C ILE A 37 -10.53 1.08 19.14
N TRP A 38 -9.97 1.19 17.92
CA TRP A 38 -10.49 2.10 16.91
C TRP A 38 -11.64 1.46 16.15
N ARG A 39 -12.74 2.20 15.99
CA ARG A 39 -13.89 1.79 15.18
C ARG A 39 -14.09 2.76 14.03
N VAL A 40 -14.41 2.24 12.85
CA VAL A 40 -14.61 3.02 11.61
C VAL A 40 -16.08 2.96 11.23
N LEU A 41 -16.70 4.11 10.98
CA LEU A 41 -18.06 4.19 10.41
C LEU A 41 -17.96 4.34 8.89
N ALA A 42 -18.42 3.33 8.15
CA ALA A 42 -18.43 3.30 6.69
C ALA A 42 -19.77 2.75 6.19
N GLY A 43 -20.41 3.43 5.23
CA GLY A 43 -21.70 2.96 4.69
C GLY A 43 -22.85 2.89 5.70
N GLY A 44 -22.72 3.53 6.88
CA GLY A 44 -23.69 3.42 7.98
C GLY A 44 -23.42 2.25 8.93
N GLU A 45 -22.43 1.41 8.64
CA GLU A 45 -22.02 0.29 9.48
C GLU A 45 -20.74 0.60 10.26
N VAL A 46 -20.63 -0.02 11.44
CA VAL A 46 -19.47 0.11 12.33
C VAL A 46 -18.57 -1.10 12.13
N HIS A 47 -17.31 -0.85 11.77
CA HIS A 47 -16.28 -1.86 11.60
C HIS A 47 -15.17 -1.72 12.66
N GLY A 48 -14.63 -2.85 13.12
CA GLY A 48 -13.57 -2.91 14.13
C GLY A 48 -13.94 -3.81 15.31
N PRO A 49 -13.20 -3.75 16.43
CA PRO A 49 -12.13 -2.78 16.69
C PRO A 49 -10.84 -3.08 15.93
N TYR A 50 -10.10 -2.02 15.59
CA TYR A 50 -8.82 -2.05 14.89
C TYR A 50 -7.71 -1.45 15.74
N THR A 51 -6.48 -1.90 15.52
CA THR A 51 -5.28 -1.28 16.10
C THR A 51 -4.91 0.01 15.36
N LEU A 52 -4.10 0.89 15.95
CA LEU A 52 -3.61 2.10 15.28
C LEU A 52 -2.80 1.75 14.03
N GLY A 53 -2.00 0.68 14.06
CA GLY A 53 -1.27 0.19 12.89
C GLY A 53 -2.20 -0.19 11.74
N GLN A 54 -3.35 -0.82 12.02
CA GLN A 54 -4.35 -1.13 10.98
C GLN A 54 -5.02 0.14 10.43
N ILE A 55 -5.34 1.12 11.27
CA ILE A 55 -5.88 2.42 10.82
C ILE A 55 -4.86 3.17 9.95
N GLN A 56 -3.58 3.18 10.33
CA GLN A 56 -2.49 3.73 9.52
C GLN A 56 -2.41 3.05 8.15
N GLN A 57 -2.51 1.72 8.11
CA GLN A 57 -2.51 0.95 6.87
C GLN A 57 -3.71 1.32 5.99
N PHE A 58 -4.91 1.45 6.56
CA PHE A 58 -6.10 1.89 5.80
C PHE A 58 -5.95 3.31 5.24
N ALA A 59 -5.27 4.21 5.97
CA ALA A 59 -4.96 5.55 5.50
C ALA A 59 -3.98 5.53 4.31
N ILE A 60 -2.93 4.71 4.37
CA ILE A 60 -1.98 4.48 3.27
C ILE A 60 -2.70 3.91 2.03
N GLU A 61 -3.58 2.93 2.23
CA GLU A 61 -4.21 2.18 1.14
C GLU A 61 -5.23 2.97 0.33
N GLY A 62 -5.93 3.93 0.92
CA GLY A 62 -7.10 4.43 0.22
C GLY A 62 -8.29 4.76 1.08
N ARG A 63 -8.50 3.87 2.06
CA ARG A 63 -9.78 3.56 2.67
C ARG A 63 -10.21 4.59 3.70
N LEU A 64 -9.24 5.27 4.31
CA LEU A 64 -9.47 6.40 5.18
C LEU A 64 -8.94 7.70 4.56
N HIS A 65 -9.62 8.79 4.89
CA HIS A 65 -9.25 10.16 4.56
C HIS A 65 -9.59 11.09 5.74
N ALA A 66 -9.16 12.34 5.69
CA ALA A 66 -9.32 13.30 6.78
C ALA A 66 -10.78 13.52 7.25
N ALA A 67 -11.77 13.20 6.41
CA ALA A 67 -13.20 13.30 6.73
C ALA A 67 -13.86 11.94 7.07
N SER A 68 -13.12 10.84 7.03
CA SER A 68 -13.60 9.54 7.50
C SER A 68 -13.92 9.62 8.99
N ARG A 69 -15.02 8.99 9.38
CA ARG A 69 -15.52 9.03 10.75
C ARG A 69 -14.98 7.85 11.57
N ILE A 70 -14.29 8.17 12.65
CA ILE A 70 -13.68 7.20 13.57
C ILE A 70 -14.12 7.46 15.01
N SER A 71 -14.23 6.39 15.78
CA SER A 71 -14.40 6.42 17.23
C SER A 71 -13.20 5.75 17.92
N GLY A 72 -12.79 6.31 19.06
CA GLY A 72 -11.63 5.85 19.85
C GLY A 72 -11.94 4.82 20.94
N GLY A 73 -13.12 4.21 20.93
CA GLY A 73 -13.52 3.21 21.92
C GLY A 73 -15.02 3.11 22.09
N ASP A 74 -15.46 2.33 23.08
CA ASP A 74 -16.87 2.26 23.44
C ASP A 74 -17.32 3.62 24.02
N ASP A 75 -18.53 4.05 23.65
CA ASP A 75 -19.16 5.31 24.04
C ASP A 75 -18.52 6.62 23.57
N GLN A 76 -17.50 6.57 22.70
CA GLN A 76 -16.96 7.76 22.05
C GLN A 76 -17.70 8.08 20.74
N PRO A 77 -17.99 9.37 20.44
CA PRO A 77 -18.66 9.73 19.20
C PRO A 77 -17.78 9.45 17.98
N PHE A 78 -18.41 9.15 16.86
CA PHE A 78 -17.74 9.06 15.57
C PHE A 78 -17.47 10.45 15.01
N LEU A 79 -16.21 10.88 15.07
CA LEU A 79 -15.77 12.19 14.60
C LEU A 79 -14.90 12.05 13.33
N PRO A 80 -14.91 13.05 12.44
CA PRO A 80 -13.95 13.10 11.35
C PRO A 80 -12.51 13.07 11.88
N ILE A 81 -11.61 12.35 11.21
CA ILE A 81 -10.19 12.26 11.61
C ILE A 81 -9.56 13.66 11.81
N ARG A 82 -9.85 14.62 10.93
CA ARG A 82 -9.35 16.00 11.02
C ARG A 82 -9.76 16.73 12.31
N ASP A 83 -10.86 16.30 12.93
CA ASP A 83 -11.40 16.89 14.15
C ASP A 83 -10.87 16.15 15.41
N MET A 84 -9.94 15.19 15.23
CA MET A 84 -9.30 14.41 16.29
C MET A 84 -7.77 14.66 16.28
N PRO A 85 -7.25 15.74 16.92
CA PRO A 85 -5.88 16.20 16.73
C PRO A 85 -4.80 15.13 16.91
N ARG A 86 -4.89 14.31 17.98
CA ARG A 86 -3.91 13.24 18.25
C ARG A 86 -3.92 12.14 17.19
N LEU A 87 -5.11 11.75 16.72
CA LEU A 87 -5.23 10.76 15.66
C LEU A 87 -4.78 11.34 14.31
N ALA A 88 -5.16 12.58 14.01
CA ALA A 88 -4.72 13.28 12.81
C ALA A 88 -3.18 13.37 12.73
N GLU A 89 -2.52 13.71 13.84
CA GLU A 89 -1.06 13.72 13.96
C GLU A 89 -0.47 12.32 13.76
N ALA A 90 -1.04 11.30 14.42
CA ALA A 90 -0.58 9.91 14.27
C ALA A 90 -0.75 9.34 12.85
N LEU A 91 -1.71 9.86 12.07
CA LEU A 91 -1.97 9.47 10.68
C LEU A 91 -1.28 10.38 9.65
N ALA A 92 -0.69 11.49 10.06
CA ALA A 92 -0.02 12.42 9.14
C ALA A 92 1.08 11.74 8.30
N PRO A 93 1.94 10.86 8.86
CA PRO A 93 2.93 10.13 8.06
C PRO A 93 2.29 9.20 7.03
N ALA A 94 1.19 8.52 7.39
CA ALA A 94 0.45 7.64 6.48
C ALA A 94 -0.17 8.41 5.31
N PHE A 95 -0.75 9.58 5.58
CA PHE A 95 -1.27 10.46 4.53
C PHE A 95 -0.16 11.06 3.66
N ALA A 96 0.98 11.45 4.24
CA ALA A 96 2.13 11.95 3.52
C ALA A 96 2.75 10.86 2.61
N GLU A 97 2.89 9.63 3.10
CA GLU A 97 3.37 8.49 2.31
C GLU A 97 2.43 8.20 1.14
N ARG A 98 1.12 8.22 1.37
CA ARG A 98 0.15 8.08 0.29
C ARG A 98 0.24 9.22 -0.73
N ALA A 99 0.45 10.46 -0.26
CA ALA A 99 0.65 11.61 -1.15
C ALA A 99 1.94 11.47 -1.98
N ARG A 100 3.03 10.99 -1.38
CA ARG A 100 4.29 10.69 -2.07
C ARG A 100 4.12 9.63 -3.15
N ARG A 101 3.49 8.48 -2.82
CA ARG A 101 3.17 7.42 -3.80
C ARG A 101 2.31 7.89 -4.97
N ARG A 102 1.49 8.91 -4.77
CA ARG A 102 0.70 9.57 -5.82
C ARG A 102 1.46 10.62 -6.61
N ALA A 103 2.50 11.20 -6.02
CA ALA A 103 3.41 12.07 -6.74
C ALA A 103 4.31 11.24 -7.67
N GLU A 104 4.70 10.03 -7.23
CA GLU A 104 5.52 9.08 -7.98
C GLU A 104 4.74 8.39 -9.12
N ALA A 105 3.43 8.19 -8.97
CA ALA A 105 2.60 7.47 -9.94
C ALA A 105 1.21 8.07 -10.08
N ALA A 106 0.69 8.09 -11.31
CA ALA A 106 -0.71 8.40 -11.59
C ALA A 106 -1.46 7.18 -12.12
N ASN A 107 -2.77 7.19 -11.92
CA ASN A 107 -3.66 6.25 -12.58
C ASN A 107 -4.26 6.93 -13.82
N TYR A 108 -4.41 6.19 -14.89
CA TYR A 108 -4.94 6.63 -16.17
C TYR A 108 -6.13 5.76 -16.56
N LEU A 109 -7.22 6.39 -16.94
CA LEU A 109 -8.33 5.73 -17.63
C LEU A 109 -8.15 5.97 -19.13
N ILE A 110 -8.06 4.89 -19.89
CA ILE A 110 -7.78 4.92 -21.31
C ILE A 110 -8.92 4.22 -22.04
N THR A 111 -9.55 4.92 -22.98
CA THR A 111 -10.51 4.32 -23.91
C THR A 111 -10.01 4.58 -25.31
N ALA A 112 -10.22 3.61 -26.20
CA ALA A 112 -9.79 3.76 -27.58
C ALA A 112 -10.84 3.22 -28.53
N ARG A 113 -10.82 3.72 -29.76
CA ARG A 113 -11.57 3.15 -30.88
C ARG A 113 -10.82 3.42 -32.16
N ALA A 114 -11.00 2.55 -33.16
CA ALA A 114 -10.53 2.78 -34.52
C ALA A 114 -11.61 2.31 -35.49
N PRO A 115 -11.75 2.91 -36.68
CA PRO A 115 -12.61 2.37 -37.71
C PRO A 115 -12.06 1.03 -38.22
N ALA A 116 -12.94 0.15 -38.71
CA ALA A 116 -12.51 -1.01 -39.47
C ALA A 116 -11.70 -0.58 -40.71
N PRO A 117 -10.63 -1.31 -41.10
CA PRO A 117 -10.15 -2.56 -40.51
C PRO A 117 -9.11 -2.37 -39.38
N ALA A 118 -8.77 -1.13 -39.01
CA ALA A 118 -7.72 -0.82 -38.04
C ALA A 118 -8.08 -1.20 -36.60
N GLU A 119 -9.35 -1.47 -36.31
CA GLU A 119 -9.84 -1.91 -35.01
C GLU A 119 -9.12 -3.15 -34.47
N ALA A 120 -8.90 -4.17 -35.32
CA ALA A 120 -8.20 -5.39 -34.89
C ALA A 120 -6.75 -5.11 -34.50
N ALA A 121 -6.07 -4.20 -35.20
CA ALA A 121 -4.71 -3.78 -34.86
C ALA A 121 -4.69 -2.98 -33.54
N LEU A 122 -5.64 -2.06 -33.35
CA LEU A 122 -5.78 -1.32 -32.10
C LEU A 122 -5.87 -2.24 -30.88
N TRP A 123 -6.76 -3.25 -30.93
CA TRP A 123 -6.97 -4.13 -29.78
C TRP A 123 -5.83 -5.12 -29.53
N ARG A 124 -5.03 -5.43 -30.56
CA ARG A 124 -3.79 -6.20 -30.41
C ARG A 124 -2.66 -5.35 -29.81
N ASP A 125 -2.48 -4.12 -30.31
CA ASP A 125 -1.28 -3.32 -30.02
C ASP A 125 -1.42 -2.50 -28.73
N LEU A 126 -2.66 -2.15 -28.32
CA LEU A 126 -2.89 -1.35 -27.11
C LEU A 126 -2.41 -2.04 -25.82
N PRO A 127 -2.78 -3.29 -25.50
CA PRO A 127 -2.27 -3.96 -24.29
C PRO A 127 -0.74 -4.02 -24.27
N ALA A 128 -0.11 -4.42 -25.38
CA ALA A 128 1.35 -4.50 -25.49
C ALA A 128 2.03 -3.12 -25.30
N CYS A 129 1.40 -2.04 -25.78
CA CYS A 129 1.86 -0.68 -25.52
C CYS A 129 1.75 -0.32 -24.03
N LEU A 130 0.63 -0.66 -23.39
CA LEU A 130 0.40 -0.38 -21.98
C LEU A 130 1.39 -1.13 -21.07
N ASP A 131 1.77 -2.36 -21.41
CA ASP A 131 2.81 -3.13 -20.71
C ASP A 131 4.15 -2.38 -20.61
N THR A 132 4.49 -1.54 -21.61
CA THR A 132 5.70 -0.71 -21.60
C THR A 132 5.59 0.53 -20.71
N LEU A 133 4.36 0.96 -20.43
CA LEU A 133 4.07 2.19 -19.69
C LEU A 133 3.87 1.93 -18.20
N GLY A 134 3.45 0.73 -17.81
CA GLY A 134 3.23 0.35 -16.42
C GLY A 134 2.29 -0.83 -16.27
N LYS A 135 1.69 -0.97 -15.09
CA LYS A 135 0.73 -2.05 -14.84
C LYS A 135 -0.65 -1.65 -15.32
N HIS A 136 -1.33 -2.53 -16.04
CA HIS A 136 -2.66 -2.25 -16.54
C HIS A 136 -3.63 -3.43 -16.34
N MET A 137 -4.91 -3.14 -16.47
CA MET A 137 -5.98 -4.12 -16.59
C MET A 137 -7.12 -3.55 -17.44
N GLN A 138 -8.02 -4.43 -17.87
CA GLN A 138 -9.24 -4.05 -18.59
C GLN A 138 -10.47 -4.42 -17.74
N PRO A 139 -11.02 -3.50 -16.92
CA PRO A 139 -12.20 -3.79 -16.11
C PRO A 139 -13.47 -4.01 -16.94
N ILE A 140 -13.58 -3.33 -18.09
CA ILE A 140 -14.69 -3.46 -19.05
C ILE A 140 -14.07 -3.51 -20.45
N PRO A 141 -14.59 -4.32 -21.39
CA PRO A 141 -14.13 -4.31 -22.78
C PRO A 141 -14.01 -2.88 -23.35
N GLY A 142 -12.83 -2.59 -23.92
CA GLY A 142 -12.49 -1.29 -24.51
C GLY A 142 -12.08 -0.19 -23.53
N THR A 143 -12.11 -0.44 -22.22
CA THR A 143 -11.69 0.51 -21.17
C THR A 143 -10.52 -0.05 -20.39
N PHE A 144 -9.42 0.68 -20.34
CA PHE A 144 -8.19 0.27 -19.67
C PHE A 144 -7.91 1.17 -18.48
N LEU A 145 -7.50 0.53 -17.39
CA LEU A 145 -6.91 1.20 -16.24
C LEU A 145 -5.41 0.96 -16.27
N LEU A 146 -4.61 2.02 -16.28
CA LEU A 146 -3.15 1.98 -16.26
C LEU A 146 -2.62 2.70 -15.02
N ARG A 147 -1.73 2.08 -14.26
CA ARG A 147 -0.90 2.74 -13.24
C ARG A 147 0.50 2.94 -13.79
N SER A 148 0.95 4.19 -13.83
CA SER A 148 2.24 4.54 -14.44
C SER A 148 2.94 5.69 -13.73
N ALA A 149 4.27 5.65 -13.71
CA ALA A 149 5.13 6.77 -13.32
C ALA A 149 5.29 7.82 -14.43
N ARG A 150 4.93 7.46 -15.67
CA ARG A 150 5.04 8.34 -16.84
C ARG A 150 4.04 9.48 -16.71
N SER A 151 4.43 10.65 -17.20
CA SER A 151 3.56 11.81 -17.34
C SER A 151 2.47 11.58 -18.39
N LEU A 152 1.38 12.34 -18.34
CA LEU A 152 0.32 12.29 -19.34
C LEU A 152 0.85 12.54 -20.76
N SER A 153 1.82 13.45 -20.89
CA SER A 153 2.46 13.77 -22.17
C SER A 153 3.23 12.57 -22.74
N GLU A 154 4.00 11.86 -21.91
CA GLU A 154 4.72 10.65 -22.32
C GLU A 154 3.75 9.52 -22.69
N VAL A 155 2.75 9.25 -21.85
CA VAL A 155 1.71 8.23 -22.13
C VAL A 155 1.04 8.51 -23.48
N ARG A 156 0.62 9.75 -23.72
CA ARG A 156 -0.01 10.15 -24.98
C ARG A 156 0.93 9.99 -26.17
N ALA A 157 2.20 10.35 -26.03
CA ALA A 157 3.20 10.23 -27.09
C ALA A 157 3.43 8.75 -27.47
N THR A 158 3.64 7.88 -26.48
CA THR A 158 3.85 6.44 -26.69
C THR A 158 2.62 5.79 -27.34
N LEU A 159 1.40 6.13 -26.90
CA LEU A 159 0.17 5.62 -27.52
C LEU A 159 0.03 6.10 -28.98
N ALA A 160 0.32 7.38 -29.26
CA ALA A 160 0.24 7.92 -30.62
C ALA A 160 1.29 7.33 -31.57
N GLU A 161 2.41 6.87 -31.03
CA GLU A 161 3.47 6.18 -31.77
C GLU A 161 3.08 4.74 -32.08
N ALA A 162 2.63 3.98 -31.06
CA ALA A 162 2.37 2.55 -31.17
C ALA A 162 1.06 2.19 -31.89
N LEU A 163 0.05 3.05 -31.83
CA LEU A 163 -1.30 2.73 -32.30
C LEU A 163 -1.54 3.18 -33.75
N PRO A 164 -2.54 2.58 -34.44
CA PRO A 164 -2.93 3.02 -35.78
C PRO A 164 -3.25 4.52 -35.82
N LYS A 165 -2.85 5.21 -36.90
CA LYS A 165 -3.05 6.67 -37.03
C LYS A 165 -4.52 7.09 -37.10
N THR A 166 -5.42 6.15 -37.41
CA THR A 166 -6.87 6.36 -37.40
C THR A 166 -7.50 6.09 -36.03
N ALA A 167 -6.73 5.64 -35.04
CA ALA A 167 -7.22 5.41 -33.70
C ALA A 167 -7.52 6.73 -33.00
N GLN A 168 -8.68 6.79 -32.35
CA GLN A 168 -9.08 7.84 -31.43
C GLN A 168 -8.87 7.30 -30.02
N VAL A 169 -8.02 7.96 -29.25
CA VAL A 169 -7.67 7.54 -27.88
C VAL A 169 -8.01 8.67 -26.94
N PHE A 170 -8.78 8.36 -25.90
CA PHE A 170 -9.09 9.25 -24.80
C PHE A 170 -8.31 8.80 -23.56
N VAL A 171 -7.58 9.73 -22.94
CA VAL A 171 -6.76 9.46 -21.76
C VAL A 171 -7.11 10.46 -20.68
N LEU A 172 -7.60 9.96 -19.54
CA LEU A 172 -7.87 10.75 -18.34
C LEU A 172 -6.83 10.39 -17.28
N GLN A 173 -6.11 11.39 -16.76
CA GLN A 173 -5.22 11.22 -15.62
C GLN A 173 -5.96 11.50 -14.30
N THR A 174 -5.82 10.62 -13.32
CA THR A 174 -6.27 10.87 -11.95
C THR A 174 -5.14 10.63 -10.95
N ARG A 175 -4.95 11.61 -10.06
CA ARG A 175 -4.02 11.53 -8.92
C ARG A 175 -4.75 11.32 -7.60
N GLU A 176 -6.06 11.58 -7.56
CA GLU A 176 -6.84 11.48 -6.34
C GLU A 176 -7.09 10.02 -5.93
N ALA A 177 -6.83 9.07 -6.82
CA ALA A 177 -7.06 7.64 -6.60
C ALA A 177 -8.49 7.36 -6.11
N ARG A 178 -9.47 8.10 -6.66
CA ARG A 178 -10.90 7.81 -6.53
C ARG A 178 -11.38 7.09 -7.79
N LEU A 179 -11.98 5.94 -7.58
CA LEU A 179 -12.63 5.12 -8.61
C LEU A 179 -13.91 4.56 -7.99
N GLY A 180 -14.94 4.42 -8.80
CA GLY A 180 -16.21 3.84 -8.39
C GLY A 180 -16.88 3.15 -9.57
N TRP A 181 -17.75 2.20 -9.27
CA TRP A 181 -18.44 1.37 -10.25
C TRP A 181 -19.75 0.82 -9.69
N VAL A 182 -20.62 0.35 -10.58
CA VAL A 182 -21.90 -0.32 -10.26
C VAL A 182 -22.13 -1.43 -11.28
N GLY A 183 -22.86 -2.48 -10.89
CA GLY A 183 -23.32 -3.53 -11.82
C GLY A 183 -22.28 -4.58 -12.24
N PHE A 184 -21.23 -4.80 -11.43
CA PHE A 184 -20.28 -5.90 -11.63
C PHE A 184 -20.67 -7.11 -10.79
N GLU A 185 -20.59 -8.31 -11.36
CA GLU A 185 -20.94 -9.57 -10.68
C GLU A 185 -19.84 -10.07 -9.73
N GLU A 186 -18.58 -9.74 -10.01
CA GLU A 186 -17.42 -10.03 -9.14
C GLU A 186 -17.09 -8.85 -8.21
N ASP A 187 -16.34 -9.15 -7.14
CA ASP A 187 -15.73 -8.11 -6.30
C ASP A 187 -14.61 -7.38 -7.08
N MET A 188 -15.04 -6.41 -7.88
CA MET A 188 -14.17 -5.54 -8.66
C MET A 188 -13.15 -4.80 -7.78
N ALA A 189 -13.39 -4.64 -6.47
CA ALA A 189 -12.40 -4.05 -5.57
C ALA A 189 -11.16 -4.94 -5.46
N GLU A 190 -11.36 -6.25 -5.31
CA GLU A 190 -10.28 -7.23 -5.29
C GLU A 190 -9.60 -7.36 -6.65
N ALA A 191 -10.35 -7.29 -7.76
CA ALA A 191 -9.79 -7.34 -9.11
C ALA A 191 -8.93 -6.12 -9.48
N VAL A 192 -9.30 -4.92 -9.02
CA VAL A 192 -8.60 -3.66 -9.33
C VAL A 192 -7.38 -3.42 -8.45
N ARG A 193 -7.39 -3.95 -7.21
CA ARG A 193 -6.31 -3.77 -6.21
C ARG A 193 -4.90 -4.05 -6.73
N PRO A 194 -4.64 -5.14 -7.47
CA PRO A 194 -3.31 -5.45 -8.01
C PRO A 194 -2.72 -4.39 -8.93
N VAL A 195 -3.55 -3.53 -9.54
CA VAL A 195 -3.13 -2.46 -10.45
C VAL A 195 -3.18 -1.09 -9.78
N TRP A 196 -4.28 -0.74 -9.11
CA TRP A 196 -4.56 0.64 -8.67
C TRP A 196 -3.52 1.26 -7.72
N ASN A 197 -2.92 0.43 -6.87
CA ASN A 197 -1.89 0.81 -5.90
C ASN A 197 -0.61 -0.02 -6.07
N ALA A 198 -0.43 -0.65 -7.24
CA ALA A 198 0.70 -1.51 -7.47
C ALA A 198 2.04 -0.77 -7.30
N PRO A 199 3.10 -1.45 -6.82
CA PRO A 199 4.44 -0.95 -6.99
C PRO A 199 4.70 -0.69 -8.47
N LEU A 200 5.30 0.46 -8.78
CA LEU A 200 5.87 0.71 -10.09
C LEU A 200 7.10 -0.19 -10.18
N SER A 201 7.09 -1.13 -11.12
CA SER A 201 8.26 -1.96 -11.47
C SER A 201 9.37 -1.12 -12.06
#